data_AF-A0A812ICF5-F1
#
_entry.id   AF-A0A812ICF5-F1
#
_cell.length_a   1.000
_cell.length_b   1.000
_cell.length_c   1.000
_cell.angle_alpha   90.00
_cell.angle_beta   90.00
_cell.angle_gamma   90.00
#
_symmetry.space_group_name_H-M   'P 1'
#
loop_
_entity.id
_entity.type
_entity.pdbx_description
1 polymer ?
#
loop_
_entity_poly.entity_id
_entity_poly.type
_entity_poly.pdbx_seq_one_letter_code
_entity_poly.pdbx_strand_id
1 'polypeptide(L)'
;QAADGQRVRSDALQARLAGMTKEHQEAVLASRRDTSLSQANLQRLHAELQKSRAEVTAQQEEIRRLRIELQASGSQQRQHAQDLEAERLRAAGSDLAAAQAGQEQARLKATLRRVDDDQREQLEIFSAQALEEKRRLQQRLQDEHHELVTCRKVVGNLEAVLAEVRALVPAAMGAVEFVRDVENPALKLARGPVLLSLNTSVRIPVLALRWGPGTYLDSTPGWQAVREGLFALLHQLQTGATTPEKIVLSVCEVDGLWFCSEASEARSFAALLLYQALHRDAPVSPTCRVTSAHKIMTVPKEDFKHSGLSVLTGSAAWRDPPKDDEDFLRAFLVGSPLRDAMSDFLYHQRRNRVQDALQRELANDAFSTSSLAGRSPQTKEDPVENADRKMPAKLWHQPGGSFISAQAASAAPAACREGRKQAPI
;
A
#
# COMPACT_ATOMS: atom_id res chain seq x y z
N GLN A 1 66.86 42.44 -11.31
CA GLN A 1 65.58 42.91 -10.73
C GLN A 1 65.01 41.96 -9.67
N ALA A 2 64.95 40.63 -9.86
CA ALA A 2 64.47 39.71 -8.81
C ALA A 2 65.45 39.46 -7.63
N ALA A 3 66.78 39.59 -7.85
CA ALA A 3 67.80 39.36 -6.83
C ALA A 3 67.88 40.49 -5.78
N ASP A 4 67.53 41.72 -6.15
CA ASP A 4 67.57 42.88 -5.24
C ASP A 4 66.40 42.85 -4.24
N GLY A 5 65.25 42.30 -4.63
CA GLY A 5 64.07 42.17 -3.77
C GLY A 5 64.20 41.14 -2.64
N GLN A 6 65.03 40.10 -2.82
CA GLN A 6 65.30 39.11 -1.77
C GLN A 6 66.29 39.61 -0.70
N ARG A 7 67.27 40.44 -1.09
CA ARG A 7 68.21 41.06 -0.13
C ARG A 7 67.51 42.05 0.79
N VAL A 8 66.63 42.90 0.27
CA VAL A 8 65.87 43.88 1.07
C VAL A 8 64.95 43.19 2.10
N ARG A 9 64.35 42.04 1.75
CA ARG A 9 63.52 41.26 2.69
C ARG A 9 64.35 40.55 3.78
N SER A 10 65.54 40.05 3.43
CA SER A 10 66.49 39.46 4.39
C SER A 10 66.98 40.49 5.40
N ASP A 11 67.37 41.67 4.92
CA ASP A 11 67.89 42.74 5.78
C ASP A 11 66.79 43.31 6.70
N ALA A 12 65.55 43.42 6.20
CA ALA A 12 64.40 43.82 7.01
C ALA A 12 64.05 42.79 8.11
N LEU A 13 64.18 41.48 7.83
CA LEU A 13 63.96 40.43 8.83
C LEU A 13 65.09 40.39 9.87
N GLN A 14 66.34 40.63 9.47
CA GLN A 14 67.46 40.75 10.41
C GLN A 14 67.32 41.96 11.33
N ALA A 15 66.87 43.12 10.81
CA ALA A 15 66.60 44.29 11.63
C ALA A 15 65.48 44.04 12.67
N ARG A 16 64.45 43.28 12.28
CA ARG A 16 63.31 42.93 13.15
C ARG A 16 63.69 41.91 14.23
N LEU A 17 64.52 40.92 13.91
CA LEU A 17 65.08 39.97 14.88
C LEU A 17 66.03 40.65 15.87
N ALA A 18 66.89 41.57 15.40
CA ALA A 18 67.75 42.37 16.27
C ALA A 18 66.93 43.26 17.23
N GLY A 19 65.82 43.84 16.76
CA GLY A 19 64.87 44.59 17.59
C GLY A 19 64.27 43.75 18.73
N MET A 20 63.76 42.55 18.43
CA MET A 20 63.19 41.67 19.46
C MET A 20 64.23 41.20 20.51
N THR A 21 65.48 40.94 20.12
CA THR A 21 66.53 40.58 21.08
C THR A 21 66.89 41.73 22.03
N LYS A 22 66.77 42.97 21.55
CA LYS A 22 67.02 44.18 22.34
C LYS A 22 65.89 44.45 23.33
N GLU A 23 64.64 44.30 22.89
CA GLU A 23 63.45 44.41 23.75
C GLU A 23 63.44 43.33 24.84
N HIS A 24 63.84 42.09 24.51
CA HIS A 24 63.93 41.01 25.50
C HIS A 24 65.06 41.23 26.51
N GLN A 25 66.22 41.76 26.08
CA GLN A 25 67.29 42.18 27.00
C GLN A 25 66.86 43.36 27.88
N GLU A 26 66.12 44.33 27.34
CA GLU A 26 65.61 45.47 28.11
C GLU A 26 64.56 45.02 29.14
N ALA A 27 63.72 44.03 28.84
CA ALA A 27 62.78 43.43 29.79
C ALA A 27 63.48 42.69 30.95
N VAL A 28 64.57 41.97 30.68
CA VAL A 28 65.39 41.30 31.71
C VAL A 28 66.21 42.30 32.54
N LEU A 29 66.61 43.43 31.95
CA LEU A 29 67.27 44.50 32.70
C LEU A 29 66.27 45.34 33.52
N ALA A 30 65.01 45.45 33.08
CA ALA A 30 63.94 46.11 33.81
C ALA A 30 63.55 45.33 35.09
N SER A 31 63.51 43.99 35.04
CA SER A 31 63.25 43.15 36.23
C SER A 31 64.38 43.21 37.27
N ARG A 32 65.57 43.71 36.90
CA ARG A 32 66.72 43.91 37.81
C ARG A 32 66.62 45.20 38.64
N ARG A 33 65.68 46.11 38.32
CA ARG A 33 65.48 47.39 39.02
C ARG A 33 64.51 47.32 40.20
N ASP A 34 63.79 46.21 40.37
CA ASP A 34 62.96 45.97 41.54
C ASP A 34 63.82 45.50 42.73
N THR A 35 63.99 46.39 43.70
CA THR A 35 64.90 46.27 44.86
C THR A 35 64.41 45.34 45.98
N SER A 36 63.79 44.21 45.64
CA SER A 36 63.44 43.16 46.62
C SER A 36 63.57 41.72 46.09
N LEU A 37 64.37 41.50 45.06
CA LEU A 37 64.64 40.15 44.55
C LEU A 37 65.72 39.46 45.41
N SER A 38 65.35 38.32 45.99
CA SER A 38 66.25 37.49 46.80
C SER A 38 67.49 37.07 46.01
N GLN A 39 68.62 36.87 46.70
CA GLN A 39 69.90 36.45 46.12
C GLN A 39 69.77 35.20 45.21
N ALA A 40 68.80 34.33 45.49
CA ALA A 40 68.47 33.17 44.67
C ALA A 40 67.87 33.54 43.30
N ASN A 41 67.06 34.60 43.22
CA ASN A 41 66.47 35.08 41.96
C ASN A 41 67.51 35.80 41.09
N LEU A 42 68.46 36.52 41.69
CA LEU A 42 69.58 37.12 40.96
C LEU A 42 70.53 36.05 40.38
N GLN A 43 70.79 34.97 41.12
CA GLN A 43 71.59 33.84 40.62
C GLN A 43 70.86 33.09 39.50
N ARG A 44 69.54 32.89 39.61
CA ARG A 44 68.72 32.31 38.52
C ARG A 44 68.74 33.17 37.26
N LEU A 45 68.53 34.47 37.38
CA LEU A 45 68.59 35.39 36.24
C LEU A 45 70.00 35.43 35.62
N HIS A 46 71.07 35.36 36.43
CA HIS A 46 72.43 35.28 35.90
C HIS A 46 72.68 33.97 35.12
N ALA A 47 72.17 32.85 35.62
CA ALA A 47 72.25 31.56 34.95
C ALA A 47 71.44 31.55 33.64
N GLU A 48 70.23 32.13 33.64
CA GLU A 48 69.39 32.27 32.44
C GLU A 48 70.04 33.17 31.39
N LEU A 49 70.66 34.28 31.81
CA LEU A 49 71.35 35.20 30.90
C LEU A 49 72.64 34.58 30.33
N GLN A 50 73.37 33.79 31.12
CA GLN A 50 74.52 33.03 30.61
C GLN A 50 74.09 31.92 29.65
N LYS A 51 73.00 31.21 29.94
CA LYS A 51 72.42 30.20 29.06
C LYS A 51 71.97 30.82 27.73
N SER A 52 71.26 31.95 27.78
CA SER A 52 70.83 32.69 26.60
C SER A 52 72.02 33.19 25.77
N ARG A 53 73.10 33.66 26.41
CA ARG A 53 74.34 34.04 25.70
C ARG A 53 75.00 32.85 25.01
N ALA A 54 75.06 31.70 25.65
CA ALA A 54 75.62 30.49 25.06
C ALA A 54 74.79 29.99 23.87
N GLU A 55 73.46 30.07 23.95
CA GLU A 55 72.53 29.74 22.86
C GLU A 55 72.71 30.68 21.67
N VAL A 56 72.89 31.99 21.90
CA VAL A 56 73.14 32.96 20.83
C VAL A 56 74.50 32.71 20.16
N THR A 57 75.55 32.38 20.92
CA THR A 57 76.85 32.05 20.33
C THR A 57 76.81 30.77 19.51
N ALA A 58 76.09 29.74 19.97
CA ALA A 58 75.90 28.50 19.23
C ALA A 58 75.15 28.74 17.91
N GLN A 59 74.08 29.54 17.94
CA GLN A 59 73.34 29.94 16.74
C GLN A 59 74.19 30.75 15.76
N GLN A 60 75.09 31.62 16.26
CA GLN A 60 76.00 32.37 15.40
C GLN A 60 77.04 31.48 14.72
N GLU A 61 77.56 30.47 15.42
CA GLU A 61 78.46 29.47 14.84
C GLU A 61 77.75 28.61 13.79
N GLU A 62 76.50 28.22 14.05
CA GLU A 62 75.67 27.48 13.12
C GLU A 62 75.33 28.30 11.86
N ILE A 63 74.98 29.57 12.00
CA ILE A 63 74.80 30.49 10.86
C ILE A 63 76.09 30.64 10.07
N ARG A 64 77.25 30.70 10.73
CA ARG A 64 78.55 30.81 10.05
C ARG A 64 78.87 29.53 9.28
N ARG A 65 78.61 28.36 9.86
CA ARG A 65 78.72 27.06 9.19
C ARG A 65 77.79 26.98 7.98
N LEU A 66 76.51 27.32 8.15
CA LEU A 66 75.54 27.31 7.05
C LEU A 66 75.91 28.28 5.93
N ARG A 67 76.50 29.45 6.24
CA ARG A 67 77.03 30.36 5.20
C ARG A 67 78.19 29.74 4.42
N ILE A 68 79.10 29.03 5.08
CA ILE A 68 80.20 28.32 4.42
C ILE A 68 79.65 27.19 3.55
N GLU A 69 78.70 26.41 4.05
CA GLU A 69 78.03 25.33 3.29
C GLU A 69 77.27 25.89 2.08
N LEU A 70 76.61 27.04 2.22
CA LEU A 70 75.87 27.69 1.14
C LEU A 70 76.81 28.35 0.11
N GLN A 71 77.95 28.87 0.54
CA GLN A 71 79.02 29.36 -0.35
C GLN A 71 79.70 28.20 -1.09
N ALA A 72 79.93 27.07 -0.42
CA ALA A 72 80.46 25.84 -1.01
C ALA A 72 79.46 25.27 -2.03
N SER A 73 78.18 25.14 -1.66
CA SER A 73 77.10 24.71 -2.57
C SER A 73 76.94 25.68 -3.75
N GLY A 74 77.09 26.99 -3.54
CA GLY A 74 77.05 28.00 -4.60
C GLY A 74 78.28 27.99 -5.50
N SER A 75 79.42 27.49 -5.02
CA SER A 75 80.61 27.26 -5.84
C SER A 75 80.51 25.95 -6.63
N GLN A 76 79.98 24.88 -6.02
CA GLN A 76 79.69 23.61 -6.68
C GLN A 76 78.61 23.77 -7.75
N GLN A 77 77.55 24.55 -7.51
CA GLN A 77 76.54 24.84 -8.53
C GLN A 77 77.11 25.65 -9.70
N ARG A 78 78.06 26.56 -9.45
CA ARG A 78 78.74 27.31 -10.52
C ARG A 78 79.70 26.44 -11.32
N GLN A 79 80.42 25.52 -10.67
CA GLN A 79 81.23 24.52 -11.35
C GLN A 79 80.34 23.54 -12.15
N HIS A 80 79.25 23.05 -11.57
CA HIS A 80 78.31 22.17 -12.27
C HIS A 80 77.61 22.88 -13.45
N ALA A 81 77.29 24.17 -13.33
CA ALA A 81 76.76 24.97 -14.43
C ALA A 81 77.80 25.19 -15.54
N GLN A 82 79.07 25.40 -15.18
CA GLN A 82 80.18 25.52 -16.14
C GLN A 82 80.50 24.18 -16.82
N ASP A 83 80.41 23.06 -16.10
CA ASP A 83 80.56 21.70 -16.65
C ASP A 83 79.39 21.36 -17.58
N LEU A 84 78.15 21.74 -17.23
CA LEU A 84 76.98 21.60 -18.10
C LEU A 84 77.06 22.52 -19.34
N GLU A 85 77.66 23.71 -19.23
CA GLU A 85 77.92 24.58 -20.39
C GLU A 85 79.05 24.03 -21.29
N ALA A 86 80.09 23.43 -20.72
CA ALA A 86 81.15 22.75 -21.46
C ALA A 86 80.65 21.45 -22.13
N GLU A 87 79.74 20.71 -21.49
CA GLU A 87 79.03 19.58 -22.10
C GLU A 87 78.05 20.01 -23.19
N ARG A 88 77.35 21.14 -23.03
CA ARG A 88 76.48 21.72 -24.07
C ARG A 88 77.26 22.18 -25.30
N LEU A 89 78.46 22.72 -25.12
CA LEU A 89 79.35 23.08 -26.23
C LEU A 89 79.98 21.85 -26.93
N ARG A 90 80.11 20.70 -26.25
CA ARG A 90 80.44 19.40 -26.89
C ARG A 90 79.23 18.69 -27.51
N ALA A 91 78.02 18.94 -27.00
CA ALA A 91 76.76 18.37 -27.50
C ALA A 91 76.18 19.13 -28.71
N ALA A 92 76.68 20.33 -29.02
CA ALA A 92 76.35 21.08 -30.23
C ALA A 92 76.89 20.44 -31.55
N GLY A 93 77.36 19.19 -31.49
CA GLY A 93 77.74 18.36 -32.63
C GLY A 93 76.82 17.15 -32.88
N SER A 94 75.65 17.03 -32.23
CA SER A 94 74.75 15.87 -32.44
C SER A 94 73.27 16.23 -32.62
N ASP A 95 72.96 17.01 -33.66
CA ASP A 95 71.57 17.32 -34.05
C ASP A 95 70.73 16.06 -34.41
N LEU A 96 71.38 14.92 -34.68
CA LEU A 96 70.71 13.65 -34.95
C LEU A 96 70.14 12.98 -33.69
N ALA A 97 70.81 13.09 -32.54
CA ALA A 97 70.38 12.43 -31.29
C ALA A 97 69.21 13.16 -30.61
N ALA A 98 69.17 14.49 -30.69
CA ALA A 98 68.06 15.30 -30.17
C ALA A 98 66.77 15.10 -31.00
N ALA A 99 66.90 14.98 -32.33
CA ALA A 99 65.77 14.68 -33.21
C ALA A 99 65.21 13.26 -32.95
N GLN A 100 66.07 12.27 -32.74
CA GLN A 100 65.66 10.90 -32.40
C GLN A 100 65.01 10.83 -31.00
N ALA A 101 65.56 11.49 -29.99
CA ALA A 101 64.96 11.56 -28.65
C ALA A 101 63.60 12.29 -28.66
N GLY A 102 63.43 13.33 -29.48
CA GLY A 102 62.15 14.02 -29.66
C GLY A 102 61.09 13.14 -30.32
N GLN A 103 61.47 12.33 -31.32
CA GLN A 103 60.59 11.35 -31.95
C GLN A 103 60.22 10.22 -30.99
N GLU A 104 61.16 9.71 -30.21
CA GLU A 104 60.89 8.68 -29.20
C GLU A 104 60.01 9.20 -28.07
N GLN A 105 60.21 10.44 -27.60
CA GLN A 105 59.36 11.04 -26.59
C GLN A 105 57.93 11.29 -27.11
N ALA A 106 57.79 11.73 -28.37
CA ALA A 106 56.48 11.87 -29.00
C ALA A 106 55.77 10.51 -29.15
N ARG A 107 56.53 9.46 -29.53
CA ARG A 107 56.02 8.09 -29.63
C ARG A 107 55.58 7.53 -28.28
N LEU A 108 56.38 7.71 -27.22
CA LEU A 108 56.04 7.28 -25.86
C LEU A 108 54.82 8.01 -25.30
N LYS A 109 54.71 9.32 -25.57
CA LYS A 109 53.51 10.10 -25.21
C LYS A 109 52.27 9.62 -25.98
N ALA A 110 52.42 9.28 -27.25
CA ALA A 110 51.32 8.73 -28.05
C ALA A 110 50.88 7.34 -27.56
N THR A 111 51.83 6.47 -27.16
CA THR A 111 51.49 5.17 -26.58
C THR A 111 50.86 5.28 -25.20
N LEU A 112 51.34 6.20 -24.34
CA LEU A 112 50.73 6.47 -23.04
C LEU A 112 49.29 6.97 -23.17
N ARG A 113 49.03 7.92 -24.09
CA ARG A 113 47.66 8.37 -24.35
C ARG A 113 46.74 7.25 -24.82
N ARG A 114 47.22 6.38 -25.71
CA ARG A 114 46.46 5.20 -26.14
C ARG A 114 46.14 4.26 -24.98
N VAL A 115 47.11 3.99 -24.11
CA VAL A 115 46.88 3.14 -22.93
C VAL A 115 45.89 3.80 -21.96
N ASP A 116 45.99 5.11 -21.74
CA ASP A 116 45.05 5.84 -20.89
C ASP A 116 43.63 5.86 -21.49
N ASP A 117 43.51 6.04 -22.81
CA ASP A 117 42.23 6.02 -23.53
C ASP A 117 41.62 4.60 -23.52
N ASP A 118 42.41 3.56 -23.76
CA ASP A 118 41.99 2.15 -23.68
C ASP A 118 41.54 1.79 -22.25
N GLN A 119 42.24 2.27 -21.21
CA GLN A 119 41.85 2.08 -19.81
C GLN A 119 40.55 2.79 -19.47
N ARG A 120 40.35 4.01 -19.99
CA ARG A 120 39.09 4.75 -19.81
C ARG A 120 37.92 4.06 -20.50
N GLU A 121 38.09 3.60 -21.73
CA GLU A 121 37.07 2.86 -22.46
C GLU A 121 36.69 1.56 -21.73
N GLN A 122 37.68 0.82 -21.22
CA GLN A 122 37.43 -0.36 -20.39
C GLN A 122 36.66 -0.03 -19.11
N LEU A 123 37.03 1.04 -18.40
CA LEU A 123 36.31 1.47 -17.19
C LEU A 123 34.88 1.90 -17.50
N GLU A 124 34.65 2.58 -18.63
CA GLU A 124 33.31 2.95 -19.08
C GLU A 124 32.46 1.70 -19.36
N ILE A 125 33.00 0.71 -20.07
CA ILE A 125 32.34 -0.57 -20.34
C ILE A 125 32.01 -1.31 -19.03
N PHE A 126 32.97 -1.44 -18.11
CA PHE A 126 32.73 -2.09 -16.82
C PHE A 126 31.70 -1.35 -15.98
N SER A 127 31.72 -0.01 -15.99
CA SER A 127 30.73 0.79 -15.26
C SER A 127 29.32 0.64 -15.84
N ALA A 128 29.20 0.56 -17.17
CA ALA A 128 27.93 0.34 -17.86
C ALA A 128 27.37 -1.06 -17.54
N GLN A 129 28.22 -2.10 -17.59
CA GLN A 129 27.85 -3.47 -17.22
C GLN A 129 27.42 -3.56 -15.75
N ALA A 130 28.16 -2.95 -14.82
CA ALA A 130 27.81 -2.94 -13.40
C ALA A 130 26.48 -2.21 -13.13
N LEU A 131 26.19 -1.13 -13.86
CA LEU A 131 24.90 -0.42 -13.76
C LEU A 131 23.74 -1.25 -14.30
N GLU A 132 23.96 -1.97 -15.40
CA GLU A 132 22.95 -2.87 -15.98
C GLU A 132 22.66 -4.06 -15.06
N GLU A 133 23.69 -4.69 -14.50
CA GLU A 133 23.55 -5.76 -13.51
C GLU A 133 22.85 -5.26 -12.25
N LYS A 134 23.21 -4.07 -11.75
CA LYS A 134 22.52 -3.44 -10.62
C LYS A 134 21.03 -3.23 -10.93
N ARG A 135 20.68 -2.72 -12.11
CA ARG A 135 19.27 -2.55 -12.51
C ARG A 135 18.54 -3.89 -12.59
N ARG A 136 19.18 -4.91 -13.16
CA ARG A 136 18.62 -6.26 -13.25
C ARG A 136 18.36 -6.87 -11.87
N LEU A 137 19.29 -6.72 -10.93
CA LEU A 137 19.12 -7.19 -9.56
C LEU A 137 18.07 -6.38 -8.81
N GLN A 138 18.01 -5.07 -9.00
CA GLN A 138 16.96 -4.22 -8.42
C GLN A 138 15.58 -4.61 -8.92
N GLN A 139 15.43 -4.90 -10.22
CA GLN A 139 14.17 -5.36 -10.79
C GLN A 139 13.76 -6.72 -10.20
N ARG A 140 14.69 -7.69 -10.13
CA ARG A 140 14.42 -8.98 -9.48
C ARG A 140 13.98 -8.82 -8.03
N LEU A 141 14.63 -7.96 -7.25
CA LEU A 141 14.23 -7.69 -5.87
C LEU A 141 12.85 -7.03 -5.78
N GLN A 142 12.49 -6.16 -6.73
CA GLN A 142 11.16 -5.56 -6.80
C GLN A 142 10.08 -6.60 -7.13
N ASP A 143 10.37 -7.50 -8.07
CA ASP A 143 9.47 -8.60 -8.45
C ASP A 143 9.26 -9.57 -7.27
N GLU A 144 10.35 -10.03 -6.64
CA GLU A 144 10.29 -10.88 -5.43
C GLU A 144 9.56 -10.18 -4.28
N HIS A 145 9.79 -8.88 -4.08
CA HIS A 145 9.08 -8.10 -3.07
C HIS A 145 7.57 -8.04 -3.37
N HIS A 146 7.20 -7.84 -4.64
CA HIS A 146 5.80 -7.81 -5.06
C HIS A 146 5.12 -9.17 -4.85
N GLU A 147 5.81 -10.27 -5.16
CA GLU A 147 5.35 -11.63 -4.90
C GLU A 147 5.12 -11.85 -3.40
N LEU A 148 6.09 -11.50 -2.55
CA LEU A 148 5.96 -11.60 -1.09
C LEU A 148 4.80 -10.78 -0.52
N VAL A 149 4.59 -9.56 -1.02
CA VAL A 149 3.44 -8.73 -0.65
C VAL A 149 2.13 -9.41 -1.04
N THR A 150 2.08 -10.02 -2.23
CA THR A 150 0.89 -10.73 -2.71
C THR A 150 0.62 -11.99 -1.88
N CYS A 151 1.65 -12.80 -1.60
CA CYS A 151 1.54 -13.95 -0.71
C CYS A 151 1.06 -13.54 0.68
N ARG A 152 1.59 -12.46 1.25
CA ARG A 152 1.16 -11.95 2.56
C ARG A 152 -0.31 -11.55 2.57
N LYS A 153 -0.81 -10.94 1.49
CA LYS A 153 -2.25 -10.63 1.35
C LYS A 153 -3.10 -11.91 1.32
N VAL A 154 -2.68 -12.91 0.55
CA VAL A 154 -3.39 -14.20 0.47
C VAL A 154 -3.41 -14.90 1.83
N VAL A 155 -2.27 -14.94 2.55
CA VAL A 155 -2.19 -15.50 3.90
C VAL A 155 -3.12 -14.74 4.85
N GLY A 156 -3.11 -13.41 4.84
CA GLY A 156 -4.03 -12.62 5.67
C GLY A 156 -5.50 -12.90 5.37
N ASN A 157 -5.87 -13.09 4.10
CA ASN A 157 -7.23 -13.48 3.71
C ASN A 157 -7.59 -14.89 4.22
N LEU A 158 -6.67 -15.84 4.13
CA LEU A 158 -6.88 -17.20 4.63
C LEU A 158 -7.01 -17.21 6.16
N GLU A 159 -6.20 -16.43 6.87
CA GLU A 159 -6.30 -16.27 8.33
C GLU A 159 -7.66 -15.68 8.73
N ALA A 160 -8.17 -14.70 7.98
CA ALA A 160 -9.50 -14.13 8.21
C ALA A 160 -10.61 -15.18 8.01
N VAL A 161 -10.57 -15.94 6.90
CA VAL A 161 -11.54 -17.03 6.65
C VAL A 161 -11.45 -18.10 7.74
N LEU A 162 -10.24 -18.49 8.15
CA LEU A 162 -10.04 -19.45 9.24
C LEU A 162 -10.58 -18.94 10.57
N ALA A 163 -10.44 -17.63 10.86
CA ALA A 163 -11.03 -17.02 12.05
C ALA A 163 -12.56 -17.07 12.01
N GLU A 164 -13.17 -16.80 10.86
CA GLU A 164 -14.63 -16.91 10.68
C GLU A 164 -15.13 -18.34 10.87
N VAL A 165 -14.43 -19.33 10.29
CA VAL A 165 -14.75 -20.75 10.45
C VAL A 165 -14.64 -21.15 11.92
N ARG A 166 -13.54 -20.79 12.59
CA ARG A 166 -13.33 -21.07 14.02
C ARG A 166 -14.43 -20.47 14.89
N ALA A 167 -14.88 -19.26 14.57
CA ALA A 167 -15.97 -18.63 15.30
C ALA A 167 -17.29 -19.43 15.18
N LEU A 168 -17.53 -20.12 14.05
CA LEU A 168 -18.72 -20.93 13.82
C LEU A 168 -18.65 -22.34 14.44
N VAL A 169 -17.44 -22.83 14.76
CA VAL A 169 -17.22 -24.20 15.25
C VAL A 169 -18.14 -24.58 16.42
N PRO A 170 -18.31 -23.76 17.47
CA PRO A 170 -19.16 -24.14 18.61
C PRO A 170 -20.62 -24.41 18.20
N ALA A 171 -21.22 -23.52 17.41
CA ALA A 171 -22.58 -23.69 16.92
C ALA A 171 -22.72 -24.90 15.97
N ALA A 172 -21.74 -25.08 15.07
CA ALA A 172 -21.73 -26.20 14.12
C ALA A 172 -21.56 -27.55 14.83
N MET A 173 -20.71 -27.62 15.86
CA MET A 173 -20.52 -28.82 16.66
C MET A 173 -21.81 -29.23 17.37
N GLY A 174 -22.55 -28.28 17.94
CA GLY A 174 -23.86 -28.57 18.55
C GLY A 174 -24.87 -29.19 17.57
N ALA A 175 -24.86 -28.75 16.31
CA ALA A 175 -25.70 -29.35 15.26
C ALA A 175 -25.22 -30.76 14.87
N VAL A 176 -23.90 -30.97 14.76
CA VAL A 176 -23.32 -32.29 14.43
C VAL A 176 -23.59 -33.30 15.55
N GLU A 177 -23.45 -32.89 16.80
CA GLU A 177 -23.75 -33.72 17.98
C GLU A 177 -25.22 -34.12 17.99
N PHE A 178 -26.14 -33.17 17.74
CA PHE A 178 -27.57 -33.44 17.64
C PHE A 178 -27.91 -34.49 16.57
N VAL A 179 -27.31 -34.38 15.37
CA VAL A 179 -27.58 -35.30 14.25
C VAL A 179 -26.99 -36.69 14.50
N ARG A 180 -25.86 -36.78 15.21
CA ARG A 180 -25.19 -38.05 15.51
C ARG A 180 -25.77 -38.78 16.72
N ASP A 181 -26.40 -38.07 17.64
CA ASP A 181 -26.97 -38.66 18.86
C ASP A 181 -28.21 -39.52 18.53
N VAL A 182 -28.02 -40.84 18.50
CA VAL A 182 -29.09 -41.82 18.22
C VAL A 182 -30.15 -41.85 19.33
N GLU A 183 -29.81 -41.39 20.54
CA GLU A 183 -30.72 -41.38 21.68
C GLU A 183 -31.53 -40.08 21.81
N ASN A 184 -31.32 -39.15 20.89
CA ASN A 184 -31.96 -37.85 20.88
C ASN A 184 -33.50 -37.98 20.89
N PRO A 185 -34.20 -37.25 21.80
CA PRO A 185 -35.66 -37.29 21.88
C PRO A 185 -36.34 -36.94 20.55
N ALA A 186 -35.75 -36.08 19.72
CA ALA A 186 -36.30 -35.77 18.39
C ALA A 186 -36.31 -37.01 17.48
N LEU A 187 -35.21 -37.76 17.42
CA LEU A 187 -35.12 -38.99 16.62
C LEU A 187 -36.01 -40.10 17.15
N LYS A 188 -36.13 -40.23 18.49
CA LYS A 188 -37.08 -41.16 19.12
C LYS A 188 -38.52 -40.83 18.74
N LEU A 189 -38.87 -39.54 18.68
CA LEU A 189 -40.21 -39.09 18.27
C LEU A 189 -40.47 -39.26 16.78
N ALA A 190 -39.50 -38.95 15.92
CA ALA A 190 -39.62 -39.12 14.47
C ALA A 190 -39.80 -40.59 14.07
N ARG A 191 -39.13 -41.52 14.76
CA ARG A 191 -39.25 -42.97 14.55
C ARG A 191 -40.40 -43.63 15.31
N GLY A 192 -41.02 -42.89 16.23
CA GLY A 192 -42.14 -43.38 17.05
C GLY A 192 -43.47 -43.40 16.31
N PRO A 193 -44.51 -44.03 16.89
CA PRO A 193 -45.85 -44.01 16.30
C PRO A 193 -46.41 -42.58 16.24
N VAL A 194 -46.94 -42.19 15.07
CA VAL A 194 -47.42 -40.83 14.71
C VAL A 194 -48.36 -40.22 15.75
N LEU A 195 -49.09 -41.04 16.52
CA LEU A 195 -50.03 -40.58 17.55
C LEU A 195 -49.34 -39.95 18.78
N LEU A 196 -48.06 -40.22 19.04
CA LEU A 196 -47.30 -39.61 20.13
C LEU A 196 -46.67 -38.26 19.74
N SER A 197 -46.56 -37.94 18.45
CA SER A 197 -45.83 -36.76 17.96
C SER A 197 -46.65 -35.46 17.99
N LEU A 198 -47.97 -35.53 18.22
CA LEU A 198 -48.88 -34.40 18.02
C LEU A 198 -48.70 -33.24 19.02
N ASN A 199 -48.06 -33.47 20.18
CA ASN A 199 -47.91 -32.43 21.23
C ASN A 199 -46.51 -32.33 21.86
N THR A 200 -45.54 -33.13 21.42
CA THR A 200 -44.18 -33.10 21.97
C THR A 200 -43.30 -32.10 21.23
N SER A 201 -42.73 -31.16 21.98
CA SER A 201 -41.74 -30.21 21.49
C SER A 201 -40.33 -30.62 21.88
N VAL A 202 -39.38 -30.42 20.97
CA VAL A 202 -37.95 -30.71 21.18
C VAL A 202 -37.13 -29.51 20.74
N ARG A 203 -35.98 -29.28 21.36
CA ARG A 203 -35.04 -28.25 20.92
C ARG A 203 -34.10 -28.83 19.88
N ILE A 204 -34.09 -28.23 18.70
CA ILE A 204 -33.21 -28.65 17.60
C ILE A 204 -32.32 -27.46 17.22
N PRO A 205 -30.99 -27.60 17.17
CA PRO A 205 -30.11 -26.55 16.69
C PRO A 205 -30.51 -26.11 15.29
N VAL A 206 -30.63 -24.80 15.07
CA VAL A 206 -31.11 -24.24 13.79
C VAL A 206 -30.23 -24.65 12.60
N LEU A 207 -28.93 -24.86 12.84
CA LEU A 207 -27.97 -25.32 11.82
C LEU A 207 -28.14 -26.81 11.45
N ALA A 208 -28.88 -27.59 12.22
CA ALA A 208 -29.26 -28.96 11.88
C ALA A 208 -30.50 -29.02 10.97
N LEU A 209 -31.25 -27.90 10.87
CA LEU A 209 -32.47 -27.80 10.09
C LEU A 209 -32.20 -27.34 8.65
N ARG A 210 -33.03 -27.81 7.72
CA ARG A 210 -33.02 -27.44 6.30
C ARG A 210 -34.30 -26.74 5.91
N TRP A 211 -34.24 -25.97 4.83
CA TRP A 211 -35.42 -25.41 4.19
C TRP A 211 -36.30 -26.50 3.60
N GLY A 212 -37.62 -26.42 3.80
CA GLY A 212 -38.55 -27.32 3.12
C GLY A 212 -38.46 -27.15 1.58
N PRO A 213 -38.66 -28.22 0.80
CA PRO A 213 -38.64 -28.11 -0.65
C PRO A 213 -39.77 -27.20 -1.14
N GLY A 214 -39.50 -26.37 -2.15
CA GLY A 214 -40.47 -25.39 -2.66
C GLY A 214 -40.78 -24.23 -1.70
N THR A 215 -40.02 -24.06 -0.62
CA THR A 215 -40.13 -22.87 0.22
C THR A 215 -39.43 -21.68 -0.44
N TYR A 216 -40.03 -20.50 -0.28
CA TYR A 216 -39.50 -19.25 -0.79
C TYR A 216 -39.40 -18.24 0.36
N LEU A 217 -38.30 -17.49 0.40
CA LEU A 217 -38.10 -16.41 1.35
C LEU A 217 -38.28 -15.07 0.65
N ASP A 218 -39.23 -14.28 1.11
CA ASP A 218 -39.26 -12.86 0.74
C ASP A 218 -38.28 -12.09 1.63
N SER A 219 -37.11 -11.78 1.07
CA SER A 219 -36.06 -10.99 1.74
C SER A 219 -36.16 -9.50 1.44
N THR A 220 -37.19 -9.05 0.71
CA THR A 220 -37.37 -7.63 0.40
C THR A 220 -37.68 -6.86 1.68
N PRO A 221 -36.95 -5.78 2.01
CA PRO A 221 -37.23 -4.97 3.20
C PRO A 221 -38.43 -4.05 2.92
N GLY A 222 -39.62 -4.63 2.81
CA GLY A 222 -40.88 -3.90 2.74
C GLY A 222 -41.44 -3.60 4.14
N TRP A 223 -42.44 -2.73 4.20
CA TRP A 223 -43.11 -2.31 5.44
C TRP A 223 -43.57 -3.49 6.30
N GLN A 224 -44.22 -4.49 5.67
CA GLN A 224 -44.66 -5.69 6.38
C GLN A 224 -43.49 -6.51 6.92
N ALA A 225 -42.38 -6.59 6.17
CA ALA A 225 -41.18 -7.31 6.59
C ALA A 225 -40.50 -6.67 7.81
N VAL A 226 -40.54 -5.33 7.89
CA VAL A 226 -39.98 -4.54 9.01
C VAL A 226 -40.91 -4.51 10.22
N ARG A 227 -42.22 -4.51 10.02
CA ARG A 227 -43.19 -4.41 11.12
C ARG A 227 -43.45 -5.75 11.80
N GLU A 228 -43.68 -6.80 11.00
CA GLU A 228 -44.17 -8.11 11.48
C GLU A 228 -43.47 -9.30 10.81
N GLY A 229 -42.49 -9.05 9.93
CA GLY A 229 -41.79 -10.11 9.20
C GLY A 229 -40.39 -10.41 9.73
N LEU A 230 -39.52 -10.86 8.81
CA LEU A 230 -38.16 -11.31 9.09
C LEU A 230 -37.36 -10.30 9.93
N PHE A 231 -37.37 -9.03 9.53
CA PHE A 231 -36.57 -7.99 10.17
C PHE A 231 -37.11 -7.62 11.55
N ALA A 232 -38.44 -7.59 11.70
CA ALA A 232 -39.08 -7.36 13.00
C ALA A 232 -38.67 -8.44 14.01
N LEU A 233 -38.72 -9.70 13.59
CA LEU A 233 -38.43 -10.84 14.46
C LEU A 233 -36.93 -10.94 14.78
N LEU A 234 -36.05 -10.64 13.82
CA LEU A 234 -34.61 -10.52 14.06
C LEU A 234 -34.30 -9.41 15.07
N HIS A 235 -34.94 -8.24 14.93
CA HIS A 235 -34.78 -7.14 15.89
C HIS A 235 -35.26 -7.54 17.29
N GLN A 236 -36.40 -8.24 17.41
CA GLN A 236 -36.88 -8.75 18.71
C GLN A 236 -35.91 -9.74 19.35
N LEU A 237 -35.26 -10.60 18.55
CA LEU A 237 -34.23 -11.52 19.03
C LEU A 237 -32.98 -10.78 19.51
N GLN A 238 -32.53 -9.77 18.77
CA GLN A 238 -31.37 -8.95 19.13
C GLN A 238 -31.59 -8.11 20.38
N THR A 239 -32.80 -7.58 20.56
CA THR A 239 -33.17 -6.78 21.73
C THR A 239 -33.55 -7.62 22.95
N GLY A 240 -33.63 -8.95 22.79
CA GLY A 240 -34.05 -9.86 23.85
C GLY A 240 -35.55 -9.83 24.18
N ALA A 241 -36.36 -9.10 23.39
CA ALA A 241 -37.82 -9.09 23.54
C ALA A 241 -38.42 -10.48 23.31
N THR A 242 -37.84 -11.23 22.38
CA THR A 242 -38.12 -12.64 22.10
C THR A 242 -36.83 -13.43 22.25
N THR A 243 -36.91 -14.66 22.75
CA THR A 243 -35.77 -15.57 22.81
C THR A 243 -35.93 -16.70 21.77
N PRO A 244 -34.84 -17.30 21.27
CA PRO A 244 -34.92 -18.37 20.28
C PRO A 244 -35.84 -19.51 20.69
N GLU A 245 -35.86 -19.87 21.98
CA GLU A 245 -36.66 -20.97 22.52
C GLU A 245 -38.16 -20.67 22.50
N LYS A 246 -38.57 -19.41 22.44
CA LYS A 246 -39.99 -19.02 22.33
C LYS A 246 -40.52 -19.16 20.91
N ILE A 247 -39.64 -19.22 19.91
CA ILE A 247 -40.04 -19.42 18.52
C ILE A 247 -40.30 -20.90 18.30
N VAL A 248 -41.49 -21.19 17.78
CA VAL A 248 -41.93 -22.55 17.48
C VAL A 248 -41.80 -22.79 15.99
N LEU A 249 -41.08 -23.85 15.61
CA LEU A 249 -40.98 -24.33 14.23
C LEU A 249 -41.57 -25.73 14.10
N SER A 250 -42.32 -25.98 13.05
CA SER A 250 -42.86 -27.27 12.66
C SER A 250 -41.84 -27.98 11.79
N VAL A 251 -41.24 -29.04 12.30
CA VAL A 251 -40.16 -29.78 11.62
C VAL A 251 -40.58 -31.20 11.29
N CYS A 252 -39.94 -31.83 10.34
CA CYS A 252 -40.08 -33.27 10.09
C CYS A 252 -38.74 -33.86 9.66
N GLU A 253 -38.62 -35.18 9.82
CA GLU A 253 -37.42 -35.94 9.46
C GLU A 253 -37.72 -36.79 8.22
N VAL A 254 -36.80 -36.74 7.25
CA VAL A 254 -36.86 -37.51 6.00
C VAL A 254 -35.46 -38.01 5.69
N ASP A 255 -35.29 -39.33 5.61
CA ASP A 255 -34.02 -40.00 5.26
C ASP A 255 -32.79 -39.51 6.08
N GLY A 256 -32.97 -39.25 7.37
CA GLY A 256 -31.92 -38.78 8.28
C GLY A 256 -31.71 -37.26 8.30
N LEU A 257 -32.54 -36.49 7.59
CA LEU A 257 -32.41 -35.04 7.44
C LEU A 257 -33.63 -34.32 8.02
N TRP A 258 -33.40 -33.20 8.70
CA TRP A 258 -34.44 -32.40 9.34
C TRP A 258 -34.84 -31.21 8.48
N PHE A 259 -36.13 -31.04 8.23
CA PHE A 259 -36.68 -29.97 7.39
C PHE A 259 -37.71 -29.14 8.15
N CYS A 260 -37.70 -27.83 7.91
CA CYS A 260 -38.81 -26.97 8.25
C CYS A 260 -39.99 -27.29 7.31
N SER A 261 -41.10 -27.74 7.90
CA SER A 261 -42.23 -28.32 7.16
C SER A 261 -43.25 -27.29 6.67
N GLU A 262 -43.32 -26.11 7.28
CA GLU A 262 -44.32 -25.10 6.98
C GLU A 262 -43.71 -23.86 6.31
N ALA A 263 -44.23 -23.50 5.14
CA ALA A 263 -43.77 -22.31 4.41
C ALA A 263 -44.10 -20.99 5.12
N SER A 264 -45.17 -20.95 5.92
CA SER A 264 -45.54 -19.80 6.76
C SER A 264 -44.45 -19.44 7.77
N GLU A 265 -43.70 -20.44 8.24
CA GLU A 265 -42.64 -20.28 9.25
C GLU A 265 -41.28 -19.93 8.63
N ALA A 266 -41.18 -19.80 7.30
CA ALA A 266 -39.95 -19.48 6.58
C ALA A 266 -39.28 -18.19 7.09
N ARG A 267 -40.07 -17.18 7.46
CA ARG A 267 -39.57 -15.91 8.01
C ARG A 267 -38.96 -16.10 9.41
N SER A 268 -39.58 -16.91 10.25
CA SER A 268 -39.09 -17.25 11.58
C SER A 268 -37.79 -18.05 11.50
N PHE A 269 -37.74 -19.03 10.59
CA PHE A 269 -36.54 -19.82 10.34
C PHE A 269 -35.39 -18.96 9.78
N ALA A 270 -35.66 -18.08 8.81
CA ALA A 270 -34.68 -17.10 8.33
C ALA A 270 -34.12 -16.22 9.45
N ALA A 271 -34.99 -15.69 10.32
CA ALA A 271 -34.56 -14.82 11.41
C ALA A 271 -33.65 -15.54 12.40
N LEU A 272 -33.96 -16.81 12.72
CA LEU A 272 -33.13 -17.65 13.57
C LEU A 272 -31.77 -17.96 12.93
N LEU A 273 -31.72 -18.21 11.62
CA LEU A 273 -30.45 -18.38 10.88
C LEU A 273 -29.61 -17.10 10.87
N LEU A 274 -30.24 -15.94 10.64
CA LEU A 274 -29.56 -14.65 10.73
C LEU A 274 -29.06 -14.37 12.15
N TYR A 275 -29.86 -14.68 13.16
CA TYR A 275 -29.48 -14.55 14.55
C TYR A 275 -28.28 -15.45 14.89
N GLN A 276 -28.27 -16.70 14.43
CA GLN A 276 -27.14 -17.63 14.57
C GLN A 276 -25.88 -17.15 13.86
N ALA A 277 -26.01 -16.50 12.70
CA ALA A 277 -24.86 -15.93 11.98
C ALA A 277 -24.18 -14.79 12.76
N LEU A 278 -24.93 -14.09 13.61
CA LEU A 278 -24.45 -13.04 14.50
C LEU A 278 -23.95 -13.57 15.86
N HIS A 279 -24.53 -14.67 16.36
CA HIS A 279 -24.21 -15.29 17.65
C HIS A 279 -23.54 -16.66 17.40
N ARG A 280 -22.30 -16.63 16.93
CA ARG A 280 -21.58 -17.84 16.48
C ARG A 280 -21.02 -18.68 17.63
N ASP A 281 -20.93 -18.09 18.81
CA ASP A 281 -20.39 -18.66 20.04
C ASP A 281 -21.25 -19.76 20.66
N ALA A 282 -22.56 -19.78 20.37
CA ALA A 282 -23.48 -20.78 20.90
C ALA A 282 -24.46 -21.31 19.83
N PRO A 283 -24.91 -22.57 19.95
CA PRO A 283 -25.95 -23.11 19.09
C PRO A 283 -27.31 -22.51 19.44
N VAL A 284 -27.95 -21.88 18.46
CA VAL A 284 -29.32 -21.37 18.56
C VAL A 284 -30.29 -22.52 18.37
N SER A 285 -31.05 -22.85 19.42
CA SER A 285 -31.94 -24.03 19.43
C SER A 285 -33.39 -23.63 19.69
N PRO A 286 -34.18 -23.33 18.63
CA PRO A 286 -35.61 -23.04 18.78
C PRO A 286 -36.40 -24.24 19.30
N THR A 287 -37.63 -23.97 19.72
CA THR A 287 -38.58 -25.04 20.06
C THR A 287 -39.17 -25.60 18.77
N CYS A 288 -39.03 -26.90 18.55
CA CYS A 288 -39.50 -27.56 17.34
C CYS A 288 -40.62 -28.56 17.66
N ARG A 289 -41.71 -28.51 16.89
CA ARG A 289 -42.78 -29.51 16.89
C ARG A 289 -42.51 -30.53 15.79
N VAL A 290 -42.34 -31.78 16.17
CA VAL A 290 -42.08 -32.86 15.20
C VAL A 290 -43.41 -33.28 14.55
N THR A 291 -43.50 -33.07 13.24
CA THR A 291 -44.67 -33.35 12.41
C THR A 291 -44.39 -34.49 11.43
N SER A 292 -45.44 -34.98 10.78
CA SER A 292 -45.32 -36.04 9.77
C SER A 292 -44.70 -35.54 8.47
N ALA A 293 -43.80 -36.37 7.90
CA ALA A 293 -43.17 -36.13 6.59
C ALA A 293 -44.17 -35.93 5.44
N HIS A 294 -45.43 -36.39 5.56
CA HIS A 294 -46.47 -36.19 4.55
C HIS A 294 -46.68 -34.71 4.15
N LYS A 295 -46.34 -33.76 5.03
CA LYS A 295 -46.45 -32.32 4.74
C LYS A 295 -45.50 -31.82 3.64
N ILE A 296 -44.35 -32.48 3.45
CA ILE A 296 -43.32 -32.06 2.49
C ILE A 296 -43.06 -33.08 1.37
N MET A 297 -43.54 -34.32 1.52
CA MET A 297 -43.36 -35.41 0.55
C MET A 297 -44.19 -35.27 -0.75
N THR A 298 -44.78 -34.11 -1.02
CA THR A 298 -45.37 -33.81 -2.34
C THR A 298 -44.31 -33.73 -3.44
N VAL A 299 -43.04 -33.60 -3.07
CA VAL A 299 -41.86 -33.58 -3.94
C VAL A 299 -41.24 -34.98 -4.01
N PRO A 300 -40.67 -35.42 -5.16
CA PRO A 300 -39.98 -36.70 -5.26
C PRO A 300 -38.84 -36.86 -4.24
N LYS A 301 -38.69 -38.04 -3.64
CA LYS A 301 -37.66 -38.35 -2.63
C LYS A 301 -36.22 -38.08 -3.09
N GLU A 302 -35.95 -38.22 -4.38
CA GLU A 302 -34.63 -38.00 -4.98
C GLU A 302 -34.16 -36.55 -4.82
N ASP A 303 -35.09 -35.60 -4.77
CA ASP A 303 -34.79 -34.17 -4.63
C ASP A 303 -34.40 -33.79 -3.19
N PHE A 304 -34.63 -34.64 -2.18
CA PHE A 304 -34.36 -34.33 -0.76
C PHE A 304 -32.89 -34.36 -0.37
N LYS A 305 -32.05 -35.11 -1.08
CA LYS A 305 -30.63 -35.28 -0.71
C LYS A 305 -29.85 -33.97 -0.81
N HIS A 306 -30.17 -33.16 -1.81
CA HIS A 306 -29.52 -31.87 -2.07
C HIS A 306 -30.42 -30.65 -1.82
N SER A 307 -31.75 -30.84 -1.69
CA SER A 307 -32.64 -29.73 -1.38
C SER A 307 -32.54 -29.28 0.06
N GLY A 308 -32.98 -28.03 0.27
CA GLY A 308 -33.10 -27.43 1.59
C GLY A 308 -31.82 -26.80 2.14
N LEU A 309 -30.69 -26.88 1.43
CA LEU A 309 -29.46 -26.16 1.78
C LEU A 309 -29.50 -24.68 1.38
N SER A 310 -30.30 -24.36 0.36
CA SER A 310 -30.53 -23.01 -0.13
C SER A 310 -32.03 -22.75 -0.23
N VAL A 311 -32.43 -21.50 0.00
CA VAL A 311 -33.81 -21.04 -0.20
C VAL A 311 -33.87 -20.14 -1.43
N LEU A 312 -34.93 -20.30 -2.22
CA LEU A 312 -35.19 -19.39 -3.33
C LEU A 312 -35.77 -18.09 -2.79
N THR A 313 -35.28 -16.96 -3.27
CA THR A 313 -35.93 -15.67 -3.00
C THR A 313 -37.09 -15.50 -3.97
N GLY A 314 -38.30 -15.83 -3.51
CA GLY A 314 -39.50 -15.93 -4.38
C GLY A 314 -39.94 -14.59 -4.96
N SER A 315 -39.50 -13.49 -4.37
CA SER A 315 -39.90 -12.14 -4.75
C SER A 315 -38.93 -11.11 -4.17
N ALA A 316 -37.64 -11.19 -4.49
CA ALA A 316 -36.80 -10.01 -4.32
C ALA A 316 -37.36 -8.95 -5.28
N ALA A 317 -38.30 -8.12 -4.80
CA ALA A 317 -38.90 -7.06 -5.61
C ALA A 317 -37.80 -6.10 -6.12
N TRP A 318 -36.63 -6.14 -5.47
CA TRP A 318 -35.43 -5.38 -5.78
C TRP A 318 -34.29 -6.30 -6.26
N ARG A 319 -34.51 -7.10 -7.31
CA ARG A 319 -33.36 -7.72 -8.01
C ARG A 319 -32.40 -6.66 -8.52
N ASP A 320 -32.95 -5.56 -9.01
CA ASP A 320 -32.24 -4.30 -9.21
C ASP A 320 -32.64 -3.34 -8.07
N PRO A 321 -31.68 -2.78 -7.31
CA PRO A 321 -32.01 -1.80 -6.30
C PRO A 321 -32.66 -0.57 -6.97
N PRO A 322 -33.69 0.03 -6.36
CA PRO A 322 -34.28 1.27 -6.85
C PRO A 322 -33.18 2.32 -7.05
N LYS A 323 -33.15 2.96 -8.23
CA LYS A 323 -32.12 3.95 -8.56
C LYS A 323 -32.33 5.28 -7.82
N ASP A 324 -33.59 5.57 -7.51
CA ASP A 324 -34.01 6.82 -6.88
C ASP A 324 -34.65 6.54 -5.51
N ASP A 325 -34.39 7.44 -4.55
CA ASP A 325 -34.94 7.36 -3.18
C ASP A 325 -36.48 7.32 -3.15
N GLU A 326 -37.13 7.98 -4.12
CA GLU A 326 -38.59 8.02 -4.21
C GLU A 326 -39.17 6.66 -4.63
N ASP A 327 -38.50 5.95 -5.53
CA ASP A 327 -38.91 4.61 -5.97
C ASP A 327 -38.61 3.58 -4.87
N PHE A 328 -37.51 3.77 -4.13
CA PHE A 328 -37.24 3.02 -2.91
C PHE A 328 -38.36 3.20 -1.89
N LEU A 329 -38.74 4.44 -1.56
CA LEU A 329 -39.79 4.73 -0.58
C LEU A 329 -41.14 4.14 -1.00
N ARG A 330 -41.49 4.24 -2.28
CA ARG A 330 -42.72 3.63 -2.83
C ARG A 330 -42.71 2.12 -2.69
N ALA A 331 -41.59 1.48 -2.99
CA ALA A 331 -41.46 0.02 -2.88
C ALA A 331 -41.41 -0.44 -1.42
N PHE A 332 -40.75 0.31 -0.54
CA PHE A 332 -40.70 0.08 0.90
C PHE A 332 -42.10 0.14 1.52
N LEU A 333 -42.89 1.15 1.13
CA LEU A 333 -44.24 1.37 1.69
C LEU A 333 -45.31 0.46 1.10
N VAL A 334 -44.97 -0.53 0.27
CA VAL A 334 -45.96 -1.52 -0.19
C VAL A 334 -46.57 -2.24 1.02
N GLY A 335 -47.90 -2.20 1.11
CA GLY A 335 -48.65 -2.73 2.25
C GLY A 335 -48.66 -1.83 3.51
N SER A 336 -48.09 -0.62 3.44
CA SER A 336 -48.21 0.40 4.49
C SER A 336 -49.52 1.18 4.37
N PRO A 337 -50.20 1.53 5.47
CA PRO A 337 -51.35 2.44 5.44
C PRO A 337 -50.96 3.85 4.98
N LEU A 338 -49.67 4.19 5.00
CA LEU A 338 -49.15 5.50 4.54
C LEU A 338 -48.82 5.52 3.04
N ARG A 339 -48.99 4.40 2.33
CA ARG A 339 -48.58 4.30 0.92
C ARG A 339 -49.25 5.36 0.05
N ASP A 340 -50.56 5.52 0.19
CA ASP A 340 -51.34 6.42 -0.66
C ASP A 340 -51.03 7.87 -0.32
N ALA A 341 -51.02 8.22 0.98
CA ALA A 341 -50.64 9.55 1.45
C ALA A 341 -49.21 9.95 1.02
N MET A 342 -48.26 9.01 1.07
CA MET A 342 -46.89 9.27 0.63
C MET A 342 -46.79 9.38 -0.90
N SER A 343 -47.57 8.57 -1.63
CA SER A 343 -47.62 8.65 -3.09
C SER A 343 -48.17 9.99 -3.55
N ASP A 344 -49.21 10.50 -2.88
CA ASP A 344 -49.78 11.82 -3.12
C ASP A 344 -48.82 12.95 -2.77
N PHE A 345 -48.16 12.86 -1.61
CA PHE A 345 -47.11 13.82 -1.22
C PHE A 345 -45.99 13.89 -2.27
N LEU A 346 -45.46 12.74 -2.69
CA LEU A 346 -44.41 12.66 -3.72
C LEU A 346 -44.92 13.17 -5.07
N TYR A 347 -46.18 12.90 -5.43
CA TYR A 347 -46.79 13.42 -6.65
C TYR A 347 -46.87 14.95 -6.63
N HIS A 348 -47.35 15.55 -5.53
CA HIS A 348 -47.40 17.00 -5.39
C HIS A 348 -46.00 17.63 -5.37
N GLN A 349 -45.03 17.00 -4.72
CA GLN A 349 -43.65 17.47 -4.71
C GLN A 349 -43.03 17.42 -6.11
N ARG A 350 -43.20 16.32 -6.87
CA ARG A 350 -42.77 16.23 -8.27
C ARG A 350 -43.43 17.29 -9.13
N ARG A 351 -44.75 17.49 -8.99
CA ARG A 351 -45.50 18.50 -9.73
C ARG A 351 -44.97 19.90 -9.47
N ASN A 352 -44.70 20.25 -8.22
CA ASN A 352 -44.13 21.56 -7.86
C ASN A 352 -42.72 21.74 -8.44
N ARG A 353 -41.85 20.72 -8.36
CA ARG A 353 -40.50 20.78 -8.96
C ARG A 353 -40.55 20.98 -10.48
N VAL A 354 -41.46 20.27 -11.16
CA VAL A 354 -41.65 20.41 -12.61
C VAL A 354 -42.19 21.80 -12.94
N GLN A 355 -43.15 22.31 -12.17
CA GLN A 355 -43.70 23.64 -12.35
C GLN A 355 -42.65 24.74 -12.13
N ASP A 356 -41.81 24.60 -11.11
CA ASP A 356 -40.69 25.51 -10.85
C ASP A 356 -39.64 25.45 -11.97
N ALA A 357 -39.34 24.26 -12.50
CA ALA A 357 -38.42 24.11 -13.62
C ALA A 357 -38.96 24.78 -14.89
N LEU A 358 -40.24 24.55 -15.21
CA LEU A 358 -40.93 25.20 -16.33
C LEU A 358 -40.96 26.73 -16.18
N GLN A 359 -41.20 27.24 -14.96
CA GLN A 359 -41.14 28.68 -14.71
C GLN A 359 -39.74 29.26 -14.90
N ARG A 360 -38.69 28.53 -14.50
CA ARG A 360 -37.30 28.94 -14.75
C ARG A 360 -36.94 28.92 -16.23
N GLU A 361 -37.39 27.92 -16.98
CA GLU A 361 -37.20 27.88 -18.43
C GLU A 361 -37.92 29.03 -19.13
N LEU A 362 -39.19 29.28 -18.78
CA LEU A 362 -39.95 30.42 -19.31
C LEU A 362 -39.29 31.76 -18.94
N ALA A 363 -38.72 31.90 -17.74
CA ALA A 363 -37.98 33.09 -17.35
C ALA A 363 -36.68 33.26 -18.14
N ASN A 364 -35.98 32.17 -18.43
CA ASN A 364 -34.76 32.18 -19.24
C ASN A 364 -35.06 32.48 -20.73
N ASP A 365 -36.19 31.99 -21.26
CA ASP A 365 -36.66 32.29 -22.61
C ASP A 365 -37.14 33.74 -22.75
N ALA A 366 -37.80 34.28 -21.73
CA ALA A 366 -38.15 35.70 -21.67
C ALA A 366 -36.91 36.61 -21.65
N PHE A 367 -35.85 36.21 -20.96
CA PHE A 367 -34.58 36.93 -20.95
C PHE A 367 -33.84 36.83 -22.30
N SER A 368 -33.94 35.68 -22.98
CA SER A 368 -33.33 35.44 -24.29
C SER A 368 -34.04 36.21 -25.42
N THR A 369 -35.36 36.37 -25.33
CA THR A 369 -36.15 37.19 -26.27
C THR A 369 -35.99 38.69 -26.04
N SER A 370 -35.78 39.12 -24.79
CA SER A 370 -35.39 40.50 -24.44
C SER A 370 -34.01 40.90 -24.99
N SER A 371 -33.07 39.96 -25.07
CA SER A 371 -31.73 40.16 -25.66
C SER A 371 -31.74 40.33 -27.19
N LEU A 372 -32.80 39.91 -27.88
CA LEU A 372 -32.93 40.00 -29.34
C LEU A 372 -33.74 41.21 -29.81
N ALA A 373 -34.53 41.84 -28.92
CA ALA A 373 -35.27 43.07 -29.24
C ALA A 373 -34.42 44.36 -29.18
N GLY A 374 -33.12 44.27 -28.84
CA GLY A 374 -32.21 45.40 -28.68
C GLY A 374 -31.01 45.46 -29.65
N ARG A 375 -30.89 44.56 -30.63
CA ARG A 375 -29.82 44.60 -31.63
C ARG A 375 -30.35 44.94 -33.02
N SER A 376 -30.02 46.15 -33.44
CA SER A 376 -30.09 46.65 -34.82
C SER A 376 -29.37 45.69 -35.78
N PRO A 377 -29.81 45.60 -37.05
CA PRO A 377 -29.18 44.73 -38.03
C PRO A 377 -27.86 45.35 -38.49
N GLN A 378 -26.73 44.75 -38.12
CA GLN A 378 -25.50 44.91 -38.88
C GLN A 378 -25.15 43.56 -39.51
N THR A 379 -25.19 43.59 -40.83
CA THR A 379 -24.70 42.60 -41.77
C THR A 379 -23.21 42.33 -41.56
N LYS A 380 -22.84 41.05 -41.46
CA LYS A 380 -21.67 40.46 -42.13
C LYS A 380 -21.62 38.94 -41.90
N GLU A 381 -21.96 38.23 -42.97
CA GLU A 381 -21.29 37.05 -43.51
C GLU A 381 -20.70 36.01 -42.51
N ASP A 382 -21.42 34.88 -42.46
CA ASP A 382 -20.98 33.50 -42.18
C ASP A 382 -19.70 33.09 -42.96
N PRO A 383 -18.96 32.00 -42.62
CA PRO A 383 -19.54 30.72 -42.23
C PRO A 383 -18.80 29.78 -41.23
N VAL A 384 -19.61 28.92 -40.61
CA VAL A 384 -19.43 27.46 -40.42
C VAL A 384 -18.23 26.99 -39.56
N GLU A 385 -18.48 26.33 -38.42
CA GLU A 385 -18.47 24.86 -38.28
C GLU A 385 -18.53 24.40 -36.81
N ASN A 386 -19.20 23.26 -36.61
CA ASN A 386 -19.00 22.27 -35.55
C ASN A 386 -19.45 22.57 -34.09
N ALA A 387 -20.69 22.13 -33.83
CA ALA A 387 -21.03 21.09 -32.85
C ALA A 387 -20.00 20.81 -31.74
N ASP A 388 -20.30 21.27 -30.52
CA ASP A 388 -19.97 20.54 -29.29
C ASP A 388 -20.86 21.04 -28.13
N ARG A 389 -22.15 20.64 -28.13
CA ARG A 389 -22.99 20.73 -26.93
C ARG A 389 -22.51 19.67 -25.92
N LYS A 390 -21.48 20.01 -25.15
CA LYS A 390 -21.14 19.30 -23.91
C LYS A 390 -21.97 19.86 -22.77
N MET A 391 -23.09 19.21 -22.48
CA MET A 391 -23.70 19.26 -21.15
C MET A 391 -22.75 18.56 -20.16
N PRO A 392 -22.37 19.15 -19.03
CA PRO A 392 -21.56 18.47 -18.03
C PRO A 392 -22.44 17.50 -17.22
N ALA A 393 -22.60 16.29 -17.75
CA ALA A 393 -22.90 15.13 -16.91
C ALA A 393 -21.57 14.66 -16.30
N LYS A 394 -21.34 14.98 -15.02
CA LYS A 394 -20.43 14.25 -14.12
C LYS A 394 -20.45 14.90 -12.74
N LEU A 395 -21.40 14.49 -11.92
CA LEU A 395 -21.21 14.39 -10.49
C LEU A 395 -22.06 13.19 -10.06
N TRP A 396 -21.44 12.29 -9.29
CA TRP A 396 -22.02 11.09 -8.69
C TRP A 396 -22.11 9.85 -9.61
N HIS A 397 -20.99 9.14 -9.74
CA HIS A 397 -20.85 7.73 -9.33
C HIS A 397 -19.44 7.21 -9.69
N GLN A 398 -18.73 6.68 -8.70
CA GLN A 398 -18.26 5.29 -8.78
C GLN A 398 -18.30 4.67 -7.37
N PRO A 399 -19.11 3.61 -7.18
CA PRO A 399 -18.94 2.67 -6.08
C PRO A 399 -17.80 1.69 -6.41
N GLY A 400 -17.04 1.31 -5.38
CA GLY A 400 -16.21 0.12 -5.41
C GLY A 400 -17.09 -1.14 -5.46
N GLY A 401 -16.59 -2.21 -6.09
CA GLY A 401 -17.30 -3.48 -6.12
C GLY A 401 -16.68 -4.47 -7.09
N SER A 402 -15.68 -5.20 -6.60
CA SER A 402 -15.15 -6.42 -7.20
C SER A 402 -16.26 -7.45 -7.43
N PHE A 403 -16.46 -7.84 -8.69
CA PHE A 403 -17.22 -9.04 -9.04
C PHE A 403 -16.26 -10.24 -9.11
N ILE A 404 -16.43 -11.20 -8.20
CA ILE A 404 -16.01 -12.59 -8.43
C ILE A 404 -17.22 -13.28 -9.06
N SER A 405 -17.16 -13.49 -10.37
CA SER A 405 -18.10 -14.33 -11.09
C SER A 405 -17.62 -15.77 -11.03
N ALA A 406 -18.45 -16.64 -10.48
CA ALA A 406 -18.28 -18.08 -10.54
C ALA A 406 -19.10 -18.65 -11.72
N GLN A 407 -18.44 -19.58 -12.42
CA GLN A 407 -18.96 -20.61 -13.35
C GLN A 407 -19.16 -20.27 -14.83
N ALA A 408 -18.32 -20.91 -15.66
CA ALA A 408 -18.80 -21.78 -16.73
C ALA A 408 -17.73 -22.84 -17.05
N ALA A 409 -17.98 -24.08 -16.60
CA ALA A 409 -17.33 -25.28 -17.10
C ALA A 409 -18.26 -25.91 -18.17
N SER A 410 -17.81 -25.94 -19.43
CA SER A 410 -18.07 -26.91 -20.51
C SER A 410 -17.60 -26.22 -21.81
N ALA A 411 -16.93 -26.82 -22.78
CA ALA A 411 -16.98 -28.20 -23.23
C ALA A 411 -15.65 -28.58 -23.91
N ALA A 412 -15.26 -29.84 -23.76
CA ALA A 412 -14.29 -30.49 -24.64
C ALA A 412 -15.04 -31.07 -25.86
N PRO A 413 -14.47 -31.01 -27.08
CA PRO A 413 -15.01 -31.76 -28.21
C PRO A 413 -14.44 -33.18 -28.23
N ALA A 414 -15.34 -34.16 -28.27
CA ALA A 414 -15.05 -35.52 -28.68
C ALA A 414 -14.96 -35.61 -30.21
N ALA A 415 -13.97 -36.33 -30.73
CA ALA A 415 -14.02 -36.97 -32.04
C ALA A 415 -13.08 -38.20 -32.06
N CYS A 416 -13.70 -39.38 -32.20
CA CYS A 416 -13.36 -40.50 -33.09
C CYS A 416 -11.87 -40.98 -33.18
N ARG A 417 -11.52 -42.28 -33.19
CA ARG A 417 -12.25 -43.50 -33.55
C ARG A 417 -11.32 -44.72 -33.34
N GLU A 418 -11.94 -45.91 -33.31
CA GLU A 418 -11.38 -47.26 -33.61
C GLU A 418 -10.51 -47.92 -32.52
N GLY A 419 -10.67 -49.19 -32.14
CA GLY A 419 -11.48 -50.29 -32.64
C GLY A 419 -10.70 -51.60 -32.45
N ARG A 420 -11.22 -52.55 -31.67
CA ARG A 420 -10.94 -54.02 -31.64
C ARG A 420 -11.40 -54.58 -30.28
N LYS A 421 -12.54 -55.29 -30.22
CA LYS A 421 -12.75 -56.73 -30.46
C LYS A 421 -12.07 -57.66 -29.43
N GLN A 422 -12.95 -58.34 -28.66
CA GLN A 422 -12.88 -59.75 -28.18
C GLN A 422 -11.75 -60.09 -27.18
N ALA A 423 -11.90 -60.96 -26.17
CA ALA A 423 -12.88 -61.98 -25.82
C ALA A 423 -12.81 -62.26 -24.29
N PRO A 424 -13.66 -63.15 -23.74
CA PRO A 424 -13.86 -63.30 -22.29
C PRO A 424 -13.02 -64.42 -21.68
N ILE A 425 -12.79 -64.33 -20.36
CA ILE A 425 -12.90 -65.43 -19.39
C ILE A 425 -13.51 -64.84 -18.13
#